data_AF-A0A932SJK0-F1
#
_entry.id   AF-A0A932SJK0-F1
#
_cell.length_a   1.000
_cell.length_b   1.000
_cell.length_c   1.000
_cell.angle_alpha   90.00
_cell.angle_beta   90.00
_cell.angle_gamma   90.00
#
_symmetry.space_group_name_H-M   'P 1'
#
loop_
_entity.id
_entity.type
_entity.pdbx_description
1 polymer ?
#
loop_
_entity_poly.entity_id
_entity_poly.type
_entity_poly.pdbx_seq_one_letter_code
_entity_poly.pdbx_strand_id
1 'polypeptide(L)'
;MTPLRAAQISWVRLFVLLLVVSGGAFVATRGASAAQPGGSLLRMDMRSTVGVLLDEIPAGPLREATARRVLARDASFWLERAANQVRLTSYRLVFRGGFYFPDTTKGPLPLPPKTIWNIHLDGKPRRHSLGGHDVVLVDYSFRTHLLSDPASPGNVEPRLAQIGGTWDEPFELPVDPELLLQRTGFACMDEAEFPPNSVFEENTWYFYDQTCDVETPATSMCHVTTFPSESCLQALRAHVGLVSTAMRFTRVPYSASLAGRVRVGRTTNPDGADLVVVTEDMARESRILYRYFTPDSCEIDEGVVGAPGWRRLLTFSANVRNDGAAAIDIGDVTDPANPWVQARVFEFSACHHHYHFSHYANFSYAGAPGLKRAFCLEDTNRFHNDETTPLTADHQSCAFQGVSAGWGDEYQFGLPGQWVDITGVDTTAPHDLVFDVNPDRFLCEGTPVLDAGGNPIFDPTEFTDAAGNVVSRIRCAFPTNWDANNVGRVSVSSPGGSFVTEACRRGQIGPLRDCGFTAQPPLQACPLGQTVTLRNPTGAPPRVVRVCEVSEKLGVGVACTFREAVANSIVGGGTTLSFPCPAVRDAAVTGTGGYSVYHAPVAPLPPEADEPN
;
A
#
# COMPACT_ATOMS: atom_id res chain seq x y z
N MET A 1 12.24 27.31 19.74
CA MET A 1 13.18 26.29 19.25
C MET A 1 13.95 26.92 18.09
N THR A 2 15.27 26.94 18.16
CA THR A 2 16.17 27.52 17.15
C THR A 2 16.13 26.67 15.87
N PRO A 3 16.10 27.27 14.67
CA PRO A 3 16.08 26.48 13.43
C PRO A 3 17.47 25.89 13.17
N LEU A 4 17.54 24.56 13.08
CA LEU A 4 18.71 23.82 12.63
C LEU A 4 18.90 24.07 11.13
N ARG A 5 20.14 24.41 10.76
CA ARG A 5 20.57 24.75 9.41
C ARG A 5 20.48 23.55 8.48
N ALA A 6 19.82 23.75 7.33
CA ALA A 6 19.88 22.87 6.18
C ALA A 6 21.33 22.69 5.70
N ALA A 7 21.77 21.45 5.56
CA ALA A 7 23.01 21.11 4.89
C ALA A 7 22.76 21.10 3.38
N GLN A 8 23.26 22.13 2.68
CA GLN A 8 23.30 22.18 1.22
C GLN A 8 24.41 21.23 0.72
N ILE A 9 24.04 20.19 -0.02
CA ILE A 9 24.97 19.39 -0.83
C ILE A 9 25.04 20.02 -2.21
N SER A 10 26.13 20.73 -2.51
CA SER A 10 26.41 21.31 -3.83
C SER A 10 26.99 20.25 -4.77
N TRP A 11 26.30 20.00 -5.88
CA TRP A 11 26.81 19.21 -7.01
C TRP A 11 27.54 20.12 -7.99
N VAL A 12 28.87 20.03 -8.05
CA VAL A 12 29.69 20.66 -9.11
C VAL A 12 29.90 19.63 -10.22
N ARG A 13 29.27 19.82 -11.38
CA ARG A 13 29.51 19.03 -12.60
C ARG A 13 30.72 19.59 -13.35
N LEU A 14 31.75 18.76 -13.53
CA LEU A 14 32.92 19.06 -14.37
C LEU A 14 32.66 18.57 -15.80
N PHE A 15 32.59 19.50 -16.76
CA PHE A 15 32.51 19.21 -18.19
C PHE A 15 33.89 18.75 -18.72
N VAL A 16 33.96 17.57 -19.34
CA VAL A 16 35.11 17.14 -20.16
C VAL A 16 34.66 17.05 -21.62
N LEU A 17 35.24 17.93 -22.43
CA LEU A 17 35.11 18.01 -23.88
C LEU A 17 35.89 16.86 -24.53
N LEU A 18 35.25 16.03 -25.37
CA LEU A 18 35.94 15.02 -26.18
C LEU A 18 35.74 15.31 -27.66
N LEU A 19 36.88 15.50 -28.33
CA LEU A 19 37.05 15.88 -29.74
C LEU A 19 36.63 14.76 -30.70
N VAL A 20 35.91 15.16 -31.74
CA VAL A 20 35.53 14.38 -32.92
C VAL A 20 36.75 14.11 -33.79
N VAL A 21 36.96 12.84 -34.16
CA VAL A 21 37.77 12.47 -35.35
C VAL A 21 36.93 11.53 -36.21
N SER A 22 36.73 11.95 -37.46
CA SER A 22 36.03 11.25 -38.53
C SER A 22 36.93 10.20 -39.20
N GLY A 23 36.35 9.06 -39.57
CA GLY A 23 37.04 8.05 -40.36
C GLY A 23 36.15 6.91 -40.87
N GLY A 24 35.84 6.94 -42.16
CA GLY A 24 35.80 5.77 -43.05
C GLY A 24 34.65 4.77 -42.93
N ALA A 25 33.71 4.86 -43.87
CA ALA A 25 32.67 3.85 -44.11
C ALA A 25 33.25 2.51 -44.63
N PHE A 26 32.83 1.40 -44.02
CA PHE A 26 32.80 0.08 -44.66
C PHE A 26 31.43 -0.55 -44.42
N VAL A 27 30.68 -0.71 -45.52
CA VAL A 27 29.38 -1.39 -45.56
C VAL A 27 29.63 -2.89 -45.55
N ALA A 28 29.25 -3.55 -44.46
CA ALA A 28 29.09 -4.99 -44.40
C ALA A 28 27.60 -5.30 -44.26
N THR A 29 26.98 -5.75 -45.36
CA THR A 29 25.61 -6.23 -45.40
C THR A 29 25.49 -7.54 -44.62
N ARG A 30 25.21 -7.46 -43.32
CA ARG A 30 24.59 -8.56 -42.58
C ARG A 30 23.10 -8.48 -42.83
N GLY A 31 22.55 -9.57 -43.37
CA GLY A 31 21.11 -9.73 -43.56
C GLY A 31 20.40 -9.41 -42.25
N ALA A 32 19.64 -8.31 -42.26
CA ALA A 32 18.66 -8.03 -41.24
C ALA A 32 17.66 -9.18 -41.30
N SER A 33 17.75 -10.10 -40.34
CA SER A 33 16.59 -10.86 -39.93
C SER A 33 15.53 -9.82 -39.60
N ALA A 34 14.46 -9.76 -40.41
CA ALA A 34 13.33 -8.88 -40.19
C ALA A 34 12.93 -8.96 -38.71
N ALA A 35 13.03 -7.85 -37.98
CA ALA A 35 12.49 -7.76 -36.64
C ALA A 35 11.00 -8.08 -36.75
N GLN A 36 10.54 -9.15 -36.12
CA GLN A 36 9.10 -9.35 -35.98
C GLN A 36 8.54 -8.16 -35.19
N PRO A 37 7.46 -7.51 -35.63
CA PRO A 37 6.88 -6.35 -34.97
C PRO A 37 6.07 -6.77 -33.73
N GLY A 38 6.71 -7.52 -32.83
CA GLY A 38 6.15 -7.95 -31.54
C GLY A 38 6.94 -7.35 -30.39
N GLY A 39 6.28 -7.14 -29.26
CA GLY A 39 6.90 -6.63 -28.03
C GLY A 39 7.91 -7.61 -27.42
N SER A 40 8.08 -7.50 -26.11
CA SER A 40 8.96 -8.36 -25.32
C SER A 40 8.18 -9.25 -24.38
N LEU A 41 8.72 -10.44 -24.09
CA LEU A 41 8.19 -11.32 -23.06
C LEU A 41 9.32 -11.64 -22.08
N LEU A 42 9.07 -11.37 -20.81
CA LEU A 42 9.89 -11.84 -19.70
C LEU A 42 9.11 -12.90 -18.94
N ARG A 43 9.66 -14.11 -18.85
CA ARG A 43 9.13 -15.11 -17.92
C ARG A 43 9.65 -14.78 -16.53
N MET A 44 8.74 -14.77 -15.56
CA MET A 44 9.04 -14.61 -14.15
C MET A 44 8.79 -15.95 -13.45
N ASP A 45 9.79 -16.48 -12.77
CA ASP A 45 9.70 -17.71 -11.98
C ASP A 45 10.22 -17.46 -10.56
N MET A 46 9.49 -17.90 -9.54
CA MET A 46 9.96 -17.90 -8.15
C MET A 46 9.57 -19.21 -7.48
N ARG A 47 10.42 -19.73 -6.60
CA ARG A 47 10.10 -20.86 -5.72
C ARG A 47 10.30 -20.43 -4.29
N SER A 48 9.30 -20.61 -3.45
CA SER A 48 9.35 -20.16 -2.06
C SER A 48 8.57 -21.10 -1.15
N THR A 49 8.49 -20.75 0.12
CA THR A 49 7.76 -21.46 1.15
C THR A 49 6.92 -20.45 1.91
N VAL A 50 5.64 -20.77 2.08
CA VAL A 50 4.71 -19.96 2.87
C VAL A 50 4.16 -20.79 4.02
N GLY A 51 3.80 -20.15 5.12
CA GLY A 51 3.42 -20.81 6.34
C GLY A 51 2.49 -20.01 7.23
N VAL A 52 2.02 -20.67 8.29
CA VAL A 52 1.30 -20.07 9.40
C VAL A 52 2.14 -20.27 10.65
N LEU A 53 2.56 -19.16 11.25
CA LEU A 53 3.36 -19.18 12.47
C LEU A 53 2.49 -19.55 13.68
N LEU A 54 2.98 -20.46 14.53
CA LEU A 54 2.25 -20.94 15.72
C LEU A 54 2.83 -20.44 17.05
N ASP A 55 3.94 -19.71 17.00
CA ASP A 55 4.72 -19.33 18.18
C ASP A 55 3.91 -18.57 19.23
N GLU A 56 3.02 -17.69 18.78
CA GLU A 56 2.17 -16.87 19.65
C GLU A 56 1.12 -17.67 20.42
N ILE A 57 0.85 -18.92 20.03
CA ILE A 57 -0.07 -19.82 20.73
C ILE A 57 0.74 -20.64 21.72
N PRO A 58 0.43 -20.67 23.03
CA PRO A 58 1.22 -21.45 23.98
C PRO A 58 1.34 -22.94 23.61
N ALA A 59 2.55 -23.50 23.77
CA ALA A 59 2.80 -24.91 23.53
C ALA A 59 1.88 -25.81 24.39
N GLY A 60 1.50 -26.96 23.85
CA GLY A 60 0.56 -27.89 24.49
C GLY A 60 -0.74 -28.07 23.69
N PRO A 61 -1.83 -28.55 24.32
CA PRO A 61 -3.04 -28.99 23.61
C PRO A 61 -3.66 -27.94 22.69
N LEU A 62 -3.55 -26.65 23.05
CA LEU A 62 -4.06 -25.55 22.24
C LEU A 62 -3.29 -25.38 20.94
N ARG A 63 -1.94 -25.35 20.99
CA ARG A 63 -1.10 -25.28 19.79
C ARG A 63 -1.26 -26.52 18.92
N GLU A 64 -1.33 -27.72 19.51
CA GLU A 64 -1.56 -28.97 18.79
C GLU A 64 -2.92 -29.01 18.06
N ALA A 65 -3.98 -28.52 18.70
CA ALA A 65 -5.29 -28.40 18.06
C ALA A 65 -5.28 -27.39 16.92
N THR A 66 -4.61 -26.24 17.10
CA THR A 66 -4.50 -25.24 16.03
C THR A 66 -3.66 -25.75 14.86
N ALA A 67 -2.52 -26.40 15.11
CA ALA A 67 -1.70 -27.00 14.07
C ALA A 67 -2.49 -28.00 13.22
N ARG A 68 -3.29 -28.88 13.86
CA ARG A 68 -4.17 -29.82 13.13
C ARG A 68 -5.20 -29.12 12.25
N ARG A 69 -5.81 -28.04 12.73
CA ARG A 69 -6.78 -27.25 11.93
C ARG A 69 -6.12 -26.54 10.75
N VAL A 70 -4.92 -25.99 10.95
CA VAL A 70 -4.17 -25.34 9.87
C VAL A 70 -3.73 -26.37 8.83
N LEU A 71 -3.26 -27.56 9.25
CA LEU A 71 -2.92 -28.67 8.35
C LEU A 71 -4.11 -29.16 7.51
N ALA A 72 -5.33 -29.02 8.03
CA ALA A 72 -6.57 -29.42 7.35
C ALA A 72 -7.11 -28.37 6.37
N ARG A 73 -6.47 -27.19 6.26
CA ARG A 73 -6.91 -26.15 5.31
C ARG A 73 -6.73 -26.60 3.87
N ASP A 74 -7.70 -26.22 3.03
CA ASP A 74 -7.70 -26.48 1.60
C ASP A 74 -6.59 -25.74 0.83
N ALA A 75 -6.47 -26.05 -0.45
CA ALA A 75 -5.48 -25.43 -1.33
C ALA A 75 -5.71 -23.91 -1.49
N SER A 76 -6.96 -23.42 -1.51
CA SER A 76 -7.23 -21.99 -1.67
C SER A 76 -6.64 -21.14 -0.55
N PHE A 77 -6.71 -21.61 0.70
CA PHE A 77 -6.08 -20.95 1.83
C PHE A 77 -4.56 -20.75 1.63
N TRP A 78 -3.88 -21.77 1.12
CA TRP A 78 -2.43 -21.72 0.89
C TRP A 78 -2.05 -20.92 -0.36
N LEU A 79 -2.87 -21.01 -1.42
CA LEU A 79 -2.67 -20.23 -2.65
C LEU A 79 -2.85 -18.72 -2.39
N GLU A 80 -3.83 -18.32 -1.59
CA GLU A 80 -4.00 -16.92 -1.21
C GLU A 80 -2.82 -16.41 -0.40
N ARG A 81 -2.35 -17.20 0.58
CA ARG A 81 -1.18 -16.84 1.39
C ARG A 81 0.09 -16.76 0.56
N ALA A 82 0.30 -17.70 -0.37
CA ALA A 82 1.40 -17.64 -1.32
C ALA A 82 1.32 -16.37 -2.17
N ALA A 83 0.13 -16.03 -2.69
CA ALA A 83 -0.06 -14.78 -3.45
C ALA A 83 0.24 -13.53 -2.61
N ASN A 84 -0.12 -13.51 -1.33
CA ASN A 84 0.22 -12.40 -0.43
C ASN A 84 1.75 -12.31 -0.22
N GLN A 85 2.45 -13.44 -0.07
CA GLN A 85 3.91 -13.44 0.01
C GLN A 85 4.57 -12.96 -1.30
N VAL A 86 4.03 -13.32 -2.48
CA VAL A 86 4.48 -12.78 -3.77
C VAL A 86 4.26 -11.26 -3.83
N ARG A 87 3.11 -10.75 -3.36
CA ARG A 87 2.78 -9.32 -3.34
C ARG A 87 3.80 -8.48 -2.54
N LEU A 88 4.43 -9.05 -1.51
CA LEU A 88 5.51 -8.36 -0.77
C LEU A 88 6.72 -8.02 -1.66
N THR A 89 6.88 -8.64 -2.83
CA THR A 89 7.95 -8.29 -3.76
C THR A 89 7.68 -7.00 -4.55
N SER A 90 6.45 -6.48 -4.53
CA SER A 90 6.03 -5.35 -5.37
C SER A 90 6.84 -4.09 -5.15
N TYR A 91 7.00 -3.65 -3.90
CA TYR A 91 7.68 -2.38 -3.56
C TYR A 91 9.08 -2.32 -4.18
N ARG A 92 9.90 -3.33 -3.90
CA ARG A 92 11.25 -3.45 -4.47
C ARG A 92 11.26 -3.53 -6.00
N LEU A 93 10.30 -4.24 -6.60
CA LEU A 93 10.26 -4.44 -8.05
C LEU A 93 9.85 -3.17 -8.80
N VAL A 94 8.97 -2.35 -8.22
CA VAL A 94 8.53 -1.06 -8.80
C VAL A 94 9.61 -0.01 -8.63
N PHE A 95 10.08 0.24 -7.40
CA PHE A 95 11.03 1.32 -7.08
C PHE A 95 12.50 0.89 -7.19
N ARG A 96 12.74 -0.18 -7.97
CA ARG A 96 14.02 -0.86 -8.11
C ARG A 96 15.17 0.09 -8.46
N GLY A 97 14.95 0.97 -9.43
CA GLY A 97 15.97 1.90 -9.92
C GLY A 97 16.33 2.97 -8.89
N GLY A 98 15.30 3.61 -8.31
CA GLY A 98 15.45 4.71 -7.36
C GLY A 98 16.12 4.29 -6.05
N PHE A 99 15.59 3.28 -5.36
CA PHE A 99 16.01 3.01 -3.98
C PHE A 99 17.17 2.02 -3.88
N TYR A 100 17.26 1.05 -4.79
CA TYR A 100 18.22 -0.05 -4.64
C TYR A 100 19.40 0.02 -5.59
N PHE A 101 19.27 0.77 -6.68
CA PHE A 101 20.31 0.86 -7.71
C PHE A 101 20.45 2.26 -8.34
N PRO A 102 20.52 3.35 -7.54
CA PRO A 102 20.47 4.74 -8.03
C PRO A 102 21.61 5.10 -8.99
N ASP A 103 22.75 4.41 -8.91
CA ASP A 103 23.93 4.67 -9.74
C ASP A 103 23.99 3.79 -11.00
N THR A 104 22.89 3.15 -11.39
CA THR A 104 22.85 2.22 -12.52
C THR A 104 21.70 2.53 -13.48
N THR A 105 21.66 1.85 -14.63
CA THR A 105 20.52 1.93 -15.56
C THR A 105 19.35 1.05 -15.14
N LYS A 106 19.40 0.44 -13.95
CA LYS A 106 18.34 -0.46 -13.51
C LYS A 106 17.05 0.33 -13.28
N GLY A 107 15.94 -0.25 -13.71
CA GLY A 107 14.61 0.32 -13.55
C GLY A 107 13.60 -0.72 -13.09
N PRO A 108 12.30 -0.41 -13.20
CA PRO A 108 11.22 -1.25 -12.72
C PRO A 108 11.17 -2.62 -13.41
N LEU A 109 10.81 -3.64 -12.63
CA LEU A 109 10.45 -4.99 -13.10
C LEU A 109 9.15 -5.44 -12.39
N PRO A 110 8.06 -4.67 -12.51
CA PRO A 110 6.87 -4.84 -11.68
C PRO A 110 6.21 -6.22 -11.88
N LEU A 111 5.50 -6.67 -10.86
CA LEU A 111 4.58 -7.80 -11.02
C LEU A 111 3.48 -7.40 -12.00
N PRO A 112 3.13 -8.23 -13.00
CA PRO A 112 1.96 -7.95 -13.83
C PRO A 112 0.68 -8.13 -13.01
N PRO A 113 -0.51 -7.74 -13.53
CA PRO A 113 -1.78 -7.91 -12.83
C PRO A 113 -2.00 -9.34 -12.31
N LYS A 114 -2.55 -9.45 -11.10
CA LYS A 114 -2.73 -10.72 -10.37
C LYS A 114 -3.52 -11.78 -11.15
N THR A 115 -4.38 -11.36 -12.09
CA THR A 115 -5.22 -12.24 -12.91
C THR A 115 -4.45 -13.24 -13.78
N ILE A 116 -3.16 -12.99 -14.04
CA ILE A 116 -2.31 -13.88 -14.83
C ILE A 116 -1.21 -14.58 -14.01
N TRP A 117 -1.29 -14.50 -12.68
CA TRP A 117 -0.38 -15.22 -11.79
C TRP A 117 -0.73 -16.70 -11.74
N ASN A 118 0.28 -17.57 -11.90
CA ASN A 118 0.12 -19.00 -11.78
C ASN A 118 0.93 -19.46 -10.56
N ILE A 119 0.23 -19.85 -9.49
CA ILE A 119 0.84 -20.37 -8.28
C ILE A 119 0.45 -21.84 -8.14
N HIS A 120 1.45 -22.69 -7.92
CA HIS A 120 1.26 -24.11 -7.69
C HIS A 120 1.85 -24.50 -6.33
N LEU A 121 1.09 -25.24 -5.53
CA LEU A 121 1.58 -25.80 -4.28
C LEU A 121 2.42 -27.04 -4.57
N ASP A 122 3.67 -27.02 -4.10
CA ASP A 122 4.65 -28.07 -4.30
C ASP A 122 4.61 -29.06 -3.13
N GLY A 123 3.53 -29.84 -3.07
CA GLY A 123 3.31 -30.85 -2.04
C GLY A 123 2.16 -30.51 -1.08
N LYS A 124 2.13 -31.19 0.07
CA LYS A 124 1.10 -31.00 1.10
C LYS A 124 1.64 -30.13 2.23
N PRO A 125 0.78 -29.34 2.91
CA PRO A 125 1.15 -28.63 4.12
C PRO A 125 1.72 -29.58 5.17
N ARG A 126 2.78 -29.15 5.84
CA ARG A 126 3.50 -29.91 6.87
C ARG A 126 3.87 -29.00 8.02
N ARG A 127 3.86 -29.54 9.25
CA ARG A 127 4.42 -28.84 10.41
C ARG A 127 5.93 -29.06 10.44
N HIS A 128 6.68 -27.99 10.61
CA HIS A 128 8.14 -28.02 10.61
C HIS A 128 8.70 -26.92 11.52
N SER A 129 9.94 -27.11 11.99
CA SER A 129 10.66 -26.03 12.65
C SER A 129 11.50 -25.26 11.63
N LEU A 130 11.24 -23.97 11.47
CA LEU A 130 12.00 -23.09 10.55
C LEU A 130 12.71 -22.02 11.38
N GLY A 131 14.04 -22.04 11.44
CA GLY A 131 14.79 -21.04 12.20
C GLY A 131 14.50 -21.03 13.71
N GLY A 132 13.95 -22.12 14.26
CA GLY A 132 13.49 -22.20 15.66
C GLY A 132 12.00 -21.94 15.87
N HIS A 133 11.30 -21.43 14.84
CA HIS A 133 9.85 -21.20 14.87
C HIS A 133 9.06 -22.48 14.61
N ASP A 134 7.89 -22.62 15.23
CA ASP A 134 6.93 -23.70 14.98
C ASP A 134 5.92 -23.25 13.92
N VAL A 135 5.99 -23.85 12.72
CA VAL A 135 5.27 -23.37 11.54
C VAL A 135 4.56 -24.53 10.85
N VAL A 136 3.33 -24.32 10.39
CA VAL A 136 2.73 -25.16 9.34
C VAL A 136 2.99 -24.50 8.00
N LEU A 137 3.75 -25.15 7.13
CA LEU A 137 4.24 -24.57 5.88
C LEU A 137 3.99 -25.46 4.67
N VAL A 138 3.99 -24.84 3.50
CA VAL A 138 3.88 -25.47 2.18
C VAL A 138 4.79 -24.75 1.20
N ASP A 139 5.47 -25.53 0.37
CA ASP A 139 6.35 -24.99 -0.66
C ASP A 139 5.48 -24.64 -1.87
N TYR A 140 5.86 -23.64 -2.65
CA TYR A 140 5.14 -23.26 -3.86
C TYR A 140 6.06 -22.75 -4.96
N SER A 141 5.57 -22.86 -6.18
CA SER A 141 6.16 -22.24 -7.36
C SER A 141 5.21 -21.20 -7.94
N PHE A 142 5.76 -20.02 -8.24
CA PHE A 142 5.09 -18.92 -8.92
C PHE A 142 5.64 -18.79 -10.33
N ARG A 143 4.75 -18.58 -11.29
CA ARG A 143 5.08 -18.25 -12.68
C ARG A 143 4.12 -17.24 -13.27
N THR A 144 4.67 -16.26 -13.97
CA THR A 144 3.91 -15.35 -14.85
C THR A 144 4.76 -14.89 -16.03
N HIS A 145 4.19 -14.07 -16.91
CA HIS A 145 4.95 -13.38 -17.95
C HIS A 145 4.63 -11.89 -17.95
N LEU A 146 5.69 -11.09 -17.91
CA LEU A 146 5.63 -9.66 -18.11
C LEU A 146 5.76 -9.39 -19.62
N LEU A 147 4.76 -8.74 -20.19
CA LEU A 147 4.67 -8.33 -21.58
C LEU A 147 4.88 -6.82 -21.64
N SER A 148 5.80 -6.35 -22.49
CA SER A 148 6.13 -4.93 -22.63
C SER A 148 6.58 -4.61 -24.05
N ASP A 149 6.99 -3.37 -24.33
CA ASP A 149 7.61 -2.97 -25.58
C ASP A 149 8.94 -3.72 -25.81
N PRO A 150 9.49 -3.73 -27.04
CA PRO A 150 10.69 -4.48 -27.34
C PRO A 150 11.95 -4.06 -26.55
N ALA A 151 12.09 -2.76 -26.27
CA ALA A 151 13.34 -2.13 -25.82
C ALA A 151 13.44 -2.05 -24.29
N SER A 152 12.35 -1.68 -23.60
CA SER A 152 12.43 -1.35 -22.18
C SER A 152 13.00 -2.44 -21.27
N PRO A 153 12.84 -3.77 -21.51
CA PRO A 153 13.51 -4.74 -20.63
C PRO A 153 15.03 -4.63 -20.62
N GLY A 154 15.65 -4.29 -21.76
CA GLY A 154 17.09 -4.06 -21.83
C GLY A 154 17.51 -2.73 -21.21
N ASN A 155 16.61 -1.74 -21.22
CA ASN A 155 16.83 -0.44 -20.59
C ASN A 155 16.83 -0.59 -19.07
N VAL A 156 15.82 -1.25 -18.50
CA VAL A 156 15.64 -1.42 -17.03
C VAL A 156 16.47 -2.56 -16.43
N GLU A 157 16.98 -3.47 -17.25
CA GLU A 157 17.93 -4.50 -16.85
C GLU A 157 18.79 -4.93 -18.07
N PRO A 158 20.05 -4.46 -18.18
CA PRO A 158 20.91 -4.76 -19.33
C PRO A 158 21.06 -6.26 -19.62
N ARG A 159 20.96 -7.13 -18.61
CA ARG A 159 21.00 -8.59 -18.80
C ARG A 159 19.78 -9.16 -19.52
N LEU A 160 18.68 -8.42 -19.62
CA LEU A 160 17.44 -8.80 -20.32
C LEU A 160 17.34 -8.20 -21.73
N ALA A 161 18.39 -7.52 -22.20
CA ALA A 161 18.44 -6.93 -23.54
C ALA A 161 18.39 -7.97 -24.68
N GLN A 162 18.87 -9.20 -24.42
CA GLN A 162 18.90 -10.28 -25.41
C GLN A 162 18.03 -11.45 -24.97
N ILE A 163 17.42 -12.13 -25.95
CA ILE A 163 16.69 -13.39 -25.73
C ILE A 163 17.64 -14.43 -25.10
N GLY A 164 17.17 -15.11 -24.06
CA GLY A 164 17.94 -16.03 -23.23
C GLY A 164 18.64 -15.35 -22.05
N GLY A 165 18.70 -14.01 -22.03
CA GLY A 165 19.21 -13.24 -20.91
C GLY A 165 18.39 -13.44 -19.64
N THR A 166 19.06 -13.42 -18.48
CA THR A 166 18.43 -13.68 -17.19
C THR A 166 18.92 -12.75 -16.08
N TRP A 167 18.02 -12.46 -15.15
CA TRP A 167 18.31 -11.74 -13.92
C TRP A 167 17.58 -12.42 -12.76
N ASP A 168 18.27 -12.61 -11.64
CA ASP A 168 17.69 -13.13 -10.40
C ASP A 168 17.64 -11.97 -9.40
N GLU A 169 16.43 -11.51 -9.06
CA GLU A 169 16.22 -10.48 -8.03
C GLU A 169 16.04 -11.18 -6.67
N PRO A 170 16.95 -10.96 -5.69
CA PRO A 170 16.92 -11.67 -4.42
C PRO A 170 15.87 -11.10 -3.45
N PHE A 171 15.20 -11.98 -2.72
CA PHE A 171 14.20 -11.65 -1.71
C PHE A 171 14.38 -12.44 -0.41
N GLU A 172 14.05 -11.81 0.70
CA GLU A 172 14.17 -12.31 2.07
C GLU A 172 12.82 -12.21 2.77
N LEU A 173 11.89 -13.08 2.40
CA LEU A 173 10.46 -12.93 2.70
C LEU A 173 10.08 -13.52 4.08
N PRO A 174 9.03 -12.99 4.74
CA PRO A 174 8.44 -13.66 5.89
C PRO A 174 7.81 -14.99 5.46
N VAL A 175 8.05 -16.06 6.23
CA VAL A 175 7.35 -17.34 5.99
C VAL A 175 5.84 -17.18 6.13
N ASP A 176 5.38 -16.38 7.09
CA ASP A 176 3.98 -16.05 7.29
C ASP A 176 3.75 -14.56 6.97
N PRO A 177 3.15 -14.24 5.80
CA PRO A 177 2.96 -12.85 5.37
C PRO A 177 1.82 -12.13 6.11
N GLU A 178 1.01 -12.83 6.91
CA GLU A 178 0.01 -12.18 7.74
C GLU A 178 0.64 -11.61 9.02
N LEU A 179 0.04 -10.55 9.55
CA LEU A 179 0.41 -9.93 10.84
C LEU A 179 1.86 -9.40 10.88
N LEU A 180 2.40 -9.01 9.73
CA LEU A 180 3.80 -8.62 9.61
C LEU A 180 4.13 -7.43 10.53
N LEU A 181 3.36 -6.34 10.45
CA LEU A 181 3.53 -5.16 11.31
C LEU A 181 3.41 -5.50 12.80
N GLN A 182 2.49 -6.38 13.17
CA GLN A 182 2.27 -6.77 14.56
C GLN A 182 3.43 -7.59 15.12
N ARG A 183 4.14 -8.34 14.26
CA ARG A 183 5.27 -9.20 14.64
C ARG A 183 6.61 -8.48 14.57
N THR A 184 6.82 -7.64 13.57
CA THR A 184 8.11 -6.96 13.34
C THR A 184 8.13 -5.52 13.83
N GLY A 185 6.98 -4.97 14.22
CA GLY A 185 6.83 -3.52 14.28
C GLY A 185 7.19 -2.89 12.94
N PHE A 186 7.81 -1.71 12.98
CA PHE A 186 8.25 -0.98 11.81
C PHE A 186 9.55 -1.51 11.18
N ALA A 187 10.18 -2.55 11.73
CA ALA A 187 11.48 -3.04 11.26
C ALA A 187 11.56 -3.32 9.76
N CYS A 188 10.45 -3.77 9.15
CA CYS A 188 10.36 -4.08 7.72
C CYS A 188 9.53 -3.07 6.90
N MET A 189 9.20 -1.92 7.47
CA MET A 189 8.28 -0.94 6.87
C MET A 189 9.07 0.30 6.47
N ASP A 190 9.16 0.57 5.16
CA ASP A 190 9.77 1.77 4.60
C ASP A 190 8.72 2.87 4.42
N GLU A 191 8.74 3.85 5.31
CA GLU A 191 7.89 5.05 5.30
C GLU A 191 8.61 6.29 4.77
N ALA A 192 9.81 6.20 4.19
CA ALA A 192 10.67 7.38 4.00
C ALA A 192 10.07 8.47 3.09
N GLU A 193 9.29 8.06 2.09
CA GLU A 193 8.58 8.97 1.19
C GLU A 193 7.14 9.26 1.63
N PHE A 194 6.74 8.71 2.78
CA PHE A 194 5.40 8.81 3.31
C PHE A 194 5.37 9.61 4.62
N PRO A 195 4.23 10.27 4.92
CA PRO A 195 4.08 10.97 6.19
C PRO A 195 4.12 10.00 7.38
N PRO A 196 4.46 10.48 8.61
CA PRO A 196 4.33 9.66 9.80
C PRO A 196 2.90 9.08 9.95
N ASN A 197 2.83 7.83 10.41
CA ASN A 197 1.63 7.01 10.58
C ASN A 197 0.96 6.57 9.26
N SER A 198 1.77 6.29 8.24
CA SER A 198 1.32 5.78 6.93
C SER A 198 1.17 4.27 6.90
N VAL A 199 1.98 3.57 7.69
CA VAL A 199 1.84 2.12 7.83
C VAL A 199 0.63 1.78 8.69
N PHE A 200 -0.22 0.94 8.13
CA PHE A 200 -1.42 0.38 8.73
C PHE A 200 -1.35 -1.14 8.73
N GLU A 201 -2.04 -1.78 9.67
CA GLU A 201 -1.99 -3.22 9.90
C GLU A 201 -2.29 -4.09 8.66
N GLU A 202 -3.00 -3.55 7.68
CA GLU A 202 -3.42 -4.29 6.49
C GLU A 202 -2.85 -3.77 5.16
N ASN A 203 -2.04 -2.69 5.17
CA ASN A 203 -1.39 -2.15 3.97
C ASN A 203 0.10 -2.49 3.86
N THR A 204 0.62 -3.33 4.78
CA THR A 204 2.06 -3.64 4.93
C THR A 204 2.80 -4.05 3.65
N TRP A 205 2.12 -4.67 2.68
CA TRP A 205 2.74 -5.04 1.40
C TRP A 205 3.25 -3.83 0.60
N TYR A 206 2.64 -2.67 0.81
CA TYR A 206 2.98 -1.41 0.13
C TYR A 206 4.24 -0.77 0.71
N PHE A 207 4.64 -1.17 1.93
CA PHE A 207 5.79 -0.61 2.65
C PHE A 207 6.88 -1.66 2.90
N TYR A 208 6.70 -2.90 2.43
CA TYR A 208 7.62 -3.96 2.80
C TYR A 208 8.98 -3.77 2.12
N ASP A 209 10.00 -3.50 2.94
CA ASP A 209 11.38 -3.46 2.51
C ASP A 209 12.28 -4.28 3.45
N GLN A 210 12.85 -5.34 2.89
CA GLN A 210 13.78 -6.23 3.56
C GLN A 210 15.14 -5.59 3.91
N THR A 211 15.44 -4.43 3.34
CA THR A 211 16.72 -3.74 3.46
C THR A 211 16.74 -2.69 4.57
N CYS A 212 15.59 -2.37 5.16
CA CYS A 212 15.52 -1.44 6.30
C CYS A 212 16.35 -1.95 7.49
N ASP A 213 17.16 -1.03 8.04
CA ASP A 213 18.09 -1.28 9.14
C ASP A 213 17.69 -0.49 10.40
N VAL A 214 18.46 -0.61 11.47
CA VAL A 214 18.28 0.17 12.69
C VAL A 214 18.70 1.62 12.46
N GLU A 215 17.72 2.52 12.50
CA GLU A 215 17.90 3.93 12.20
C GLU A 215 17.67 4.83 13.42
N THR A 216 17.98 6.11 13.26
CA THR A 216 17.64 7.17 14.20
C THR A 216 16.95 8.32 13.46
N PRO A 217 16.24 9.24 14.14
CA PRO A 217 15.68 10.42 13.47
C PRO A 217 16.68 11.25 12.67
N ALA A 218 17.98 11.19 13.02
CA ALA A 218 19.03 11.91 12.32
C ALA A 218 19.58 11.18 11.08
N THR A 219 19.27 9.89 10.92
CA THR A 219 19.76 9.00 9.86
C THR A 219 18.62 8.22 9.20
N SER A 220 17.39 8.74 9.32
CA SER A 220 16.18 8.11 8.82
C SER A 220 16.25 7.97 7.30
N MET A 221 16.07 6.74 6.82
CA MET A 221 16.01 6.37 5.41
C MET A 221 14.87 5.40 5.10
N CYS A 222 14.34 4.72 6.12
CA CYS A 222 13.11 3.95 6.07
C CYS A 222 12.09 4.47 7.08
N HIS A 223 12.51 4.73 8.33
CA HIS A 223 11.56 4.86 9.43
C HIS A 223 11.25 6.31 9.78
N VAL A 224 9.96 6.66 9.80
CA VAL A 224 9.50 8.00 10.20
C VAL A 224 8.65 7.94 11.47
N THR A 225 7.72 6.97 11.57
CA THR A 225 6.78 6.88 12.70
C THR A 225 7.41 6.34 13.97
N THR A 226 8.19 5.27 13.85
CA THR A 226 8.80 4.57 14.98
C THR A 226 10.11 3.98 14.53
N PHE A 227 11.18 4.23 15.30
CA PHE A 227 12.51 3.71 15.03
C PHE A 227 12.69 2.35 15.72
N PRO A 228 12.77 1.24 14.96
CA PRO A 228 12.86 -0.10 15.51
C PRO A 228 14.26 -0.38 16.08
N SER A 229 14.34 -1.30 17.06
CA SER A 229 15.63 -1.74 17.64
C SER A 229 16.28 -2.90 16.88
N GLU A 230 15.62 -3.39 15.84
CA GLU A 230 16.05 -4.51 15.00
C GLU A 230 15.93 -4.10 13.53
N SER A 231 16.88 -4.53 12.70
CA SER A 231 16.72 -4.50 11.23
C SER A 231 15.58 -5.42 10.79
N CYS A 232 15.06 -5.23 9.58
CA CYS A 232 14.03 -6.12 9.05
C CYS A 232 14.46 -7.59 9.11
N LEU A 233 15.69 -7.90 8.65
CA LEU A 233 16.19 -9.27 8.63
C LEU A 233 16.39 -9.87 10.04
N GLN A 234 16.67 -9.05 11.06
CA GLN A 234 16.71 -9.52 12.45
C GLN A 234 15.29 -9.81 12.94
N ALA A 235 14.36 -8.88 12.73
CA ALA A 235 12.97 -9.03 13.15
C ALA A 235 12.28 -10.24 12.50
N LEU A 236 12.50 -10.47 11.20
CA LEU A 236 11.99 -11.65 10.50
C LEU A 236 12.52 -12.95 11.10
N ARG A 237 13.82 -13.03 11.40
CA ARG A 237 14.42 -14.23 12.02
C ARG A 237 13.99 -14.45 13.47
N ALA A 238 13.63 -13.39 14.18
CA ALA A 238 13.30 -13.44 15.60
C ALA A 238 11.81 -13.69 15.85
N HIS A 239 10.92 -13.20 14.96
CA HIS A 239 9.48 -13.10 15.26
C HIS A 239 8.56 -13.72 14.22
N VAL A 240 9.06 -14.08 13.03
CA VAL A 240 8.20 -14.56 11.91
C VAL A 240 8.68 -15.88 11.31
N GLY A 241 9.98 -15.99 11.04
CA GLY A 241 10.60 -16.98 10.17
C GLY A 241 10.98 -16.36 8.81
N LEU A 242 12.23 -16.57 8.41
CA LEU A 242 12.82 -16.00 7.19
C LEU A 242 12.90 -17.03 6.06
N VAL A 243 12.51 -16.64 4.85
CA VAL A 243 12.60 -17.45 3.62
C VAL A 243 13.38 -16.69 2.55
N SER A 244 14.61 -17.13 2.29
CA SER A 244 15.43 -16.60 1.20
C SER A 244 14.99 -17.21 -0.14
N THR A 245 14.69 -16.36 -1.12
CA THR A 245 14.29 -16.75 -2.47
C THR A 245 14.79 -15.74 -3.51
N ALA A 246 14.49 -15.96 -4.78
CA ALA A 246 14.72 -14.99 -5.84
C ALA A 246 13.64 -15.08 -6.91
N MET A 247 13.22 -13.92 -7.43
CA MET A 247 12.42 -13.82 -8.64
C MET A 247 13.34 -13.85 -9.85
N ARG A 248 13.28 -14.95 -10.61
CA ARG A 248 14.04 -15.12 -11.84
C ARG A 248 13.29 -14.55 -13.03
N PHE A 249 13.87 -13.55 -13.66
CA PHE A 249 13.46 -13.00 -14.93
C PHE A 249 14.25 -13.65 -16.07
N THR A 250 13.56 -14.07 -17.12
CA THR A 250 14.18 -14.62 -18.33
C THR A 250 13.57 -13.95 -19.56
N ARG A 251 14.38 -13.30 -20.41
CA ARG A 251 13.93 -12.79 -21.71
C ARG A 251 13.66 -13.99 -22.64
N VAL A 252 12.41 -14.28 -22.92
CA VAL A 252 12.02 -15.40 -23.80
C VAL A 252 11.74 -14.91 -25.22
N PRO A 253 11.80 -15.77 -26.24
CA PRO A 253 11.38 -15.41 -27.59
C PRO A 253 9.92 -14.90 -27.57
N TYR A 254 9.66 -13.82 -28.31
CA TYR A 254 8.30 -13.32 -28.45
C TYR A 254 7.41 -14.39 -29.10
N SER A 255 6.20 -14.58 -28.56
CA SER A 255 5.18 -15.46 -29.13
C SER A 255 3.86 -14.73 -29.09
N ALA A 256 3.30 -14.40 -30.25
CA ALA A 256 2.01 -13.72 -30.36
C ALA A 256 0.89 -14.47 -29.61
N SER A 257 0.94 -15.81 -29.61
CA SER A 257 -0.03 -16.63 -28.88
C SER A 257 0.10 -16.47 -27.35
N LEU A 258 1.32 -16.39 -26.84
CA LEU A 258 1.57 -16.21 -25.41
C LEU A 258 1.24 -14.78 -25.00
N ALA A 259 1.71 -13.79 -25.78
CA ALA A 259 1.37 -12.39 -25.59
C ALA A 259 -0.15 -12.20 -25.54
N GLY A 260 -0.90 -12.80 -26.47
CA GLY A 260 -2.36 -12.78 -26.46
C GLY A 260 -3.02 -13.36 -25.20
N ARG A 261 -2.39 -14.34 -24.53
CA ARG A 261 -2.91 -14.94 -23.29
C ARG A 261 -2.58 -14.15 -22.04
N VAL A 262 -1.46 -13.44 -22.03
CA VAL A 262 -0.98 -12.69 -20.85
C VAL A 262 -1.30 -11.21 -20.94
N ARG A 263 -1.88 -10.76 -22.05
CA ARG A 263 -2.29 -9.37 -22.22
C ARG A 263 -3.38 -9.01 -21.21
N VAL A 264 -3.12 -7.98 -20.43
CA VAL A 264 -4.08 -7.40 -19.47
C VAL A 264 -4.03 -5.89 -19.64
N GLY A 265 -5.16 -5.22 -19.44
CA GLY A 265 -5.30 -3.80 -19.75
C GLY A 265 -5.95 -3.57 -21.10
N ARG A 266 -6.50 -2.36 -21.28
CA ARG A 266 -7.11 -1.93 -22.53
C ARG A 266 -6.91 -0.43 -22.66
N THR A 267 -6.39 0.00 -23.81
CA THR A 267 -6.42 1.41 -24.17
C THR A 267 -7.85 1.84 -24.56
N THR A 268 -8.39 2.82 -23.85
CA THR A 268 -9.74 3.38 -24.02
C THR A 268 -9.72 4.71 -24.76
N ASN A 269 -8.66 5.51 -24.57
CA ASN A 269 -8.43 6.76 -25.28
C ASN A 269 -7.15 6.69 -26.14
N PRO A 270 -7.25 6.51 -27.47
CA PRO A 270 -6.08 6.38 -28.34
C PRO A 270 -5.33 7.70 -28.59
N ASP A 271 -5.95 8.85 -28.31
CA ASP A 271 -5.42 10.18 -28.66
C ASP A 271 -5.04 11.02 -27.42
N GLY A 272 -5.15 10.46 -26.21
CA GLY A 272 -4.91 11.15 -24.94
C GLY A 272 -4.82 10.21 -23.74
N ALA A 273 -4.75 10.79 -22.55
CA ALA A 273 -4.85 10.06 -21.28
C ALA A 273 -6.31 9.68 -20.96
N ASP A 274 -6.52 8.70 -20.08
CA ASP A 274 -7.84 8.29 -19.56
C ASP A 274 -7.69 7.77 -18.13
N LEU A 275 -8.13 8.53 -17.14
CA LEU A 275 -7.98 8.20 -15.74
C LEU A 275 -9.14 7.32 -15.27
N VAL A 276 -8.81 6.15 -14.74
CA VAL A 276 -9.79 5.15 -14.36
C VAL A 276 -9.65 4.82 -12.88
N VAL A 277 -10.74 5.00 -12.14
CA VAL A 277 -10.81 4.57 -10.74
C VAL A 277 -10.82 3.04 -10.67
N VAL A 278 -9.89 2.47 -9.90
CA VAL A 278 -9.83 1.02 -9.65
C VAL A 278 -10.80 0.64 -8.53
N THR A 279 -12.08 0.54 -8.91
CA THR A 279 -13.19 0.32 -7.95
C THR A 279 -13.07 -1.01 -7.19
N GLU A 280 -12.44 -2.03 -7.78
CA GLU A 280 -12.23 -3.31 -7.11
C GLU A 280 -11.30 -3.20 -5.89
N ASP A 281 -10.31 -2.31 -5.94
CA ASP A 281 -9.38 -2.10 -4.84
C ASP A 281 -10.08 -1.35 -3.71
N MET A 282 -10.87 -0.31 -4.02
CA MET A 282 -11.73 0.35 -3.04
C MET A 282 -12.62 -0.65 -2.28
N ALA A 283 -13.16 -1.65 -2.98
CA ALA A 283 -14.06 -2.65 -2.38
C ALA A 283 -13.33 -3.65 -1.46
N ARG A 284 -12.08 -3.98 -1.76
CA ARG A 284 -11.28 -4.93 -0.97
C ARG A 284 -10.52 -4.26 0.17
N GLU A 285 -10.12 -3.02 -0.05
CA GLU A 285 -9.18 -2.25 0.75
C GLU A 285 -9.85 -1.05 1.41
N SER A 286 -11.04 -1.26 1.99
CA SER A 286 -11.71 -0.27 2.86
C SER A 286 -11.86 -0.79 4.29
N ARG A 287 -11.52 0.01 5.30
CA ARG A 287 -11.64 -0.36 6.72
C ARG A 287 -12.20 0.78 7.55
N ILE A 288 -12.97 0.45 8.58
CA ILE A 288 -13.39 1.44 9.58
C ILE A 288 -12.51 1.32 10.80
N LEU A 289 -11.95 2.43 11.27
CA LEU A 289 -11.14 2.46 12.49
C LEU A 289 -11.44 3.70 13.33
N TYR A 290 -11.02 3.65 14.59
CA TYR A 290 -10.97 4.83 15.45
C TYR A 290 -9.54 5.32 15.51
N ARG A 291 -9.33 6.63 15.35
CA ARG A 291 -8.03 7.27 15.53
C ARG A 291 -8.20 8.53 16.36
N TYR A 292 -7.25 8.77 17.25
CA TYR A 292 -7.21 9.97 18.07
C TYR A 292 -6.25 10.99 17.46
N PHE A 293 -6.70 12.21 17.27
CA PHE A 293 -5.87 13.32 16.80
C PHE A 293 -5.67 14.34 17.92
N THR A 294 -4.42 14.73 18.16
CA THR A 294 -4.10 15.86 19.04
C THR A 294 -4.34 17.18 18.29
N PRO A 295 -4.45 18.32 18.99
CA PRO A 295 -4.63 19.62 18.34
C PRO A 295 -3.49 20.03 17.39
N ASP A 296 -2.31 19.46 17.56
CA ASP A 296 -1.10 19.69 16.76
C ASP A 296 -0.81 18.58 15.75
N SER A 297 -1.75 17.64 15.54
CA SER A 297 -1.60 16.61 14.50
C SER A 297 -1.60 17.25 13.10
N CYS A 298 -0.75 16.73 12.20
CA CYS A 298 -0.69 17.17 10.81
C CYS A 298 -2.06 17.11 10.12
N GLU A 299 -2.86 16.10 10.43
CA GLU A 299 -4.18 15.94 9.82
C GLU A 299 -5.17 17.05 10.21
N ILE A 300 -4.91 17.76 11.32
CA ILE A 300 -5.67 18.95 11.72
C ILE A 300 -5.15 20.18 10.97
N ASP A 301 -3.83 20.34 10.86
CA ASP A 301 -3.19 21.47 10.17
C ASP A 301 -3.51 21.46 8.66
N GLU A 302 -3.45 20.29 8.04
CA GLU A 302 -3.81 20.06 6.64
C GLU A 302 -5.33 20.06 6.39
N GLY A 303 -6.15 20.18 7.44
CA GLY A 303 -7.60 20.24 7.31
C GLY A 303 -8.26 18.95 6.80
N VAL A 304 -7.56 17.80 6.85
CA VAL A 304 -8.09 16.49 6.41
C VAL A 304 -8.92 15.79 7.49
N VAL A 305 -9.03 16.39 8.68
CA VAL A 305 -9.94 16.04 9.77
C VAL A 305 -10.51 17.32 10.39
N GLY A 306 -11.84 17.37 10.61
CA GLY A 306 -12.51 18.61 11.01
C GLY A 306 -12.30 19.06 12.46
N ALA A 307 -11.81 18.20 13.36
CA ALA A 307 -11.54 18.55 14.76
C ALA A 307 -10.63 17.53 15.47
N PRO A 308 -9.87 17.95 16.49
CA PRO A 308 -9.10 17.04 17.36
C PRO A 308 -9.99 16.08 18.18
N GLY A 309 -9.38 15.01 18.68
CA GLY A 309 -9.99 13.99 19.52
C GLY A 309 -10.19 12.65 18.78
N TRP A 310 -10.98 11.76 19.37
CA TRP A 310 -11.35 10.49 18.75
C TRP A 310 -12.26 10.74 17.54
N ARG A 311 -11.86 10.20 16.39
CA ARG A 311 -12.62 10.18 15.15
C ARG A 311 -12.84 8.75 14.69
N ARG A 312 -14.01 8.49 14.12
CA ARG A 312 -14.30 7.23 13.42
C ARG A 312 -14.12 7.47 11.93
N LEU A 313 -13.22 6.74 11.32
CA LEU A 313 -12.76 6.97 9.95
C LEU A 313 -13.07 5.76 9.09
N LEU A 314 -13.65 5.99 7.90
CA LEU A 314 -13.71 5.01 6.83
C LEU A 314 -12.51 5.25 5.93
N THR A 315 -11.47 4.43 6.07
CA THR A 315 -10.28 4.43 5.21
C THR A 315 -10.53 3.61 3.96
N PHE A 316 -9.89 3.95 2.85
CA PHE A 316 -10.05 3.22 1.58
C PHE A 316 -8.86 3.48 0.64
N SER A 317 -8.50 2.52 -0.21
CA SER A 317 -7.50 2.78 -1.27
C SER A 317 -8.13 3.62 -2.38
N ALA A 318 -7.44 4.66 -2.85
CA ALA A 318 -7.81 5.52 -3.97
C ALA A 318 -6.80 5.34 -5.11
N ASN A 319 -6.87 4.19 -5.78
CA ASN A 319 -5.98 3.87 -6.89
C ASN A 319 -6.60 4.35 -8.21
N VAL A 320 -5.79 5.00 -9.03
CA VAL A 320 -6.15 5.48 -10.36
C VAL A 320 -5.16 4.90 -11.36
N ARG A 321 -5.64 4.40 -12.49
CA ARG A 321 -4.78 3.99 -13.60
C ARG A 321 -5.04 4.83 -14.84
N ASN A 322 -4.04 4.98 -15.69
CA ASN A 322 -4.18 5.63 -16.98
C ASN A 322 -4.42 4.57 -18.08
N ASP A 323 -5.67 4.39 -18.50
CA ASP A 323 -6.08 3.52 -19.62
C ASP A 323 -5.96 4.24 -20.98
N GLY A 324 -5.38 5.45 -21.03
CA GLY A 324 -5.12 6.18 -22.27
C GLY A 324 -3.84 5.73 -22.99
N ALA A 325 -3.64 6.27 -24.20
CA ALA A 325 -2.42 6.08 -24.99
C ALA A 325 -1.35 7.16 -24.74
N ALA A 326 -1.71 8.25 -24.06
CA ALA A 326 -0.79 9.31 -23.68
C ALA A 326 -0.62 9.40 -22.16
N ALA A 327 0.55 9.83 -21.72
CA ALA A 327 0.80 10.16 -20.33
C ALA A 327 0.09 11.47 -19.94
N ILE A 328 -0.25 11.60 -18.66
CA ILE A 328 -0.37 12.90 -18.02
C ILE A 328 1.04 13.29 -17.60
N ASP A 329 1.66 14.19 -18.34
CA ASP A 329 3.03 14.66 -18.06
C ASP A 329 2.97 16.05 -17.42
N ILE A 330 3.28 16.11 -16.13
CA ILE A 330 3.37 17.35 -15.36
C ILE A 330 4.84 17.79 -15.25
N GLY A 331 5.76 16.85 -15.09
CA GLY A 331 7.18 17.07 -15.01
C GLY A 331 7.66 17.61 -13.66
N ASP A 332 8.80 18.31 -13.67
CA ASP A 332 9.47 18.80 -12.47
C ASP A 332 8.64 19.92 -11.79
N VAL A 333 7.99 19.61 -10.67
CA VAL A 333 7.14 20.56 -9.94
C VAL A 333 7.96 21.52 -9.06
N THR A 334 9.28 21.32 -8.98
CA THR A 334 10.20 22.22 -8.27
C THR A 334 10.75 23.33 -9.18
N ASP A 335 10.60 23.20 -10.50
CA ASP A 335 10.98 24.23 -11.46
C ASP A 335 9.90 25.35 -11.50
N PRO A 336 10.21 26.59 -11.09
CA PRO A 336 9.26 27.71 -11.18
C PRO A 336 8.90 28.09 -12.63
N ALA A 337 9.64 27.60 -13.63
CA ALA A 337 9.32 27.78 -15.04
C ALA A 337 8.28 26.76 -15.54
N ASN A 338 8.00 25.69 -14.79
CA ASN A 338 6.98 24.72 -15.14
C ASN A 338 5.60 25.41 -15.25
N PRO A 339 4.90 25.28 -16.39
CA PRO A 339 3.63 25.98 -16.61
C PRO A 339 2.54 25.53 -15.62
N TRP A 340 2.58 24.30 -15.12
CA TRP A 340 1.67 23.82 -14.07
C TRP A 340 1.91 24.55 -12.73
N VAL A 341 3.16 24.82 -12.39
CA VAL A 341 3.51 25.62 -11.20
C VAL A 341 3.02 27.07 -11.35
N GLN A 342 3.18 27.66 -12.54
CA GLN A 342 2.67 29.01 -12.84
C GLN A 342 1.13 29.07 -12.85
N ALA A 343 0.47 27.95 -13.17
CA ALA A 343 -0.97 27.79 -13.09
C ALA A 343 -1.49 27.62 -11.65
N ARG A 344 -0.59 27.53 -10.65
CA ARG A 344 -0.88 27.49 -9.21
C ARG A 344 -1.70 26.26 -8.78
N VAL A 345 -1.56 25.15 -9.49
CA VAL A 345 -2.30 23.90 -9.18
C VAL A 345 -1.65 23.05 -8.09
N PHE A 346 -0.49 23.49 -7.57
CA PHE A 346 0.23 22.78 -6.51
C PHE A 346 0.20 23.52 -5.18
N GLU A 347 0.08 22.75 -4.12
CA GLU A 347 0.26 23.18 -2.74
C GLU A 347 1.40 22.37 -2.10
N PHE A 348 2.29 23.04 -1.38
CA PHE A 348 3.34 22.35 -0.63
C PHE A 348 2.79 21.89 0.71
N SER A 349 2.76 20.58 0.97
CA SER A 349 2.47 20.08 2.31
C SER A 349 3.73 20.15 3.17
N ALA A 350 3.70 20.96 4.22
CA ALA A 350 4.77 21.02 5.20
C ALA A 350 4.93 19.73 6.00
N CYS A 351 3.83 18.98 6.17
CA CYS A 351 3.81 17.71 6.89
C CYS A 351 4.32 16.54 6.05
N HIS A 352 4.11 16.58 4.73
CA HIS A 352 4.52 15.51 3.80
C HIS A 352 5.82 15.86 3.06
N HIS A 353 6.31 17.09 3.20
CA HIS A 353 7.56 17.58 2.62
C HIS A 353 7.64 17.51 1.08
N HIS A 354 6.49 17.51 0.39
CA HIS A 354 6.41 17.54 -1.07
C HIS A 354 5.15 18.28 -1.56
N TYR A 355 5.08 18.52 -2.88
CA TYR A 355 3.97 19.21 -3.53
C TYR A 355 2.81 18.25 -3.84
N HIS A 356 1.59 18.70 -3.58
CA HIS A 356 0.34 18.04 -3.95
C HIS A 356 -0.41 18.82 -5.02
N PHE A 357 -1.00 18.12 -5.97
CA PHE A 357 -1.91 18.65 -6.97
C PHE A 357 -3.32 18.83 -6.36
N SER A 358 -3.80 20.06 -6.20
CA SER A 358 -4.95 20.41 -5.35
C SER A 358 -6.35 20.03 -5.86
N HIS A 359 -6.45 19.50 -7.08
CA HIS A 359 -7.73 19.19 -7.77
C HIS A 359 -7.81 17.75 -8.26
N TYR A 360 -7.13 16.82 -7.59
CA TYR A 360 -6.97 15.45 -8.07
C TYR A 360 -8.25 14.63 -7.93
N ALA A 361 -8.93 14.71 -6.78
CA ALA A 361 -10.02 13.79 -6.45
C ALA A 361 -11.08 14.38 -5.51
N ASN A 362 -12.30 13.86 -5.62
CA ASN A 362 -13.37 14.02 -4.64
C ASN A 362 -13.76 12.66 -4.06
N PHE A 363 -14.00 12.64 -2.74
CA PHE A 363 -14.48 11.46 -2.04
C PHE A 363 -15.72 11.79 -1.21
N SER A 364 -16.64 10.84 -1.08
CA SER A 364 -17.77 11.00 -0.17
C SER A 364 -18.33 9.66 0.32
N TYR A 365 -18.94 9.68 1.50
CA TYR A 365 -19.71 8.57 2.04
C TYR A 365 -20.95 9.10 2.78
N ALA A 366 -22.15 8.69 2.35
CA ALA A 366 -23.43 9.15 2.93
C ALA A 366 -23.56 10.69 3.04
N GLY A 367 -22.97 11.43 2.09
CA GLY A 367 -22.96 12.89 2.09
C GLY A 367 -21.87 13.55 2.94
N ALA A 368 -21.12 12.78 3.75
CA ALA A 368 -19.91 13.26 4.40
C ALA A 368 -18.76 13.32 3.38
N PRO A 369 -17.99 14.43 3.31
CA PRO A 369 -16.88 14.56 2.38
C PRO A 369 -15.61 13.87 2.90
N GLY A 370 -14.82 13.29 2.00
CA GLY A 370 -13.39 13.09 2.24
C GLY A 370 -12.65 14.39 1.93
N LEU A 371 -11.74 14.78 2.82
CA LEU A 371 -11.16 16.12 2.81
C LEU A 371 -9.78 16.19 2.13
N LYS A 372 -9.09 15.06 1.96
CA LYS A 372 -7.85 15.00 1.18
C LYS A 372 -8.18 15.00 -0.31
N ARG A 373 -8.10 16.17 -0.94
CA ARG A 373 -8.37 16.36 -2.38
C ARG A 373 -7.09 16.57 -3.20
N ALA A 374 -5.96 16.68 -2.50
CA ALA A 374 -4.65 16.99 -3.05
C ALA A 374 -3.69 15.82 -2.88
N PHE A 375 -3.01 15.45 -3.97
CA PHE A 375 -2.10 14.31 -4.04
C PHE A 375 -0.95 14.57 -5.00
N CYS A 376 0.17 13.92 -4.76
CA CYS A 376 1.23 13.81 -5.75
C CYS A 376 0.84 12.74 -6.80
N LEU A 377 1.24 12.89 -8.06
CA LEU A 377 0.91 11.93 -9.12
C LEU A 377 2.15 11.15 -9.55
N GLU A 378 2.12 9.81 -9.42
CA GLU A 378 3.27 8.95 -9.67
C GLU A 378 2.93 7.64 -10.40
N ASP A 379 3.94 7.08 -11.07
CA ASP A 379 3.96 5.73 -11.62
C ASP A 379 4.31 4.71 -10.53
N THR A 380 3.35 4.45 -9.64
CA THR A 380 3.51 3.54 -8.47
C THR A 380 3.15 2.09 -8.77
N ASN A 381 2.40 1.82 -9.84
CA ASN A 381 2.11 0.46 -10.30
C ASN A 381 1.85 0.39 -11.81
N ARG A 382 2.16 -0.76 -12.41
CA ARG A 382 1.97 -1.00 -13.85
C ARG A 382 0.72 -1.88 -14.07
N PHE A 383 -0.41 -1.24 -14.34
CA PHE A 383 -1.72 -1.89 -14.47
C PHE A 383 -1.92 -2.62 -15.81
N HIS A 384 -1.24 -2.18 -16.87
CA HIS A 384 -1.30 -2.83 -18.18
C HIS A 384 -0.13 -3.81 -18.33
N ASN A 385 -0.40 -4.93 -18.97
CA ASN A 385 0.60 -5.93 -19.33
C ASN A 385 0.52 -6.19 -20.83
N ASP A 386 0.94 -5.21 -21.62
CA ASP A 386 0.90 -5.27 -23.09
C ASP A 386 2.13 -4.62 -23.73
N GLU A 387 2.23 -4.73 -25.06
CA GLU A 387 3.36 -4.23 -25.85
C GLU A 387 3.47 -2.70 -25.94
N THR A 388 2.43 -1.98 -25.54
CA THR A 388 2.38 -0.51 -25.61
C THR A 388 2.80 0.15 -24.31
N THR A 389 2.76 -0.57 -23.19
CA THR A 389 3.21 -0.08 -21.89
C THR A 389 4.69 -0.44 -21.64
N PRO A 390 5.60 0.54 -21.57
CA PRO A 390 7.00 0.26 -21.25
C PRO A 390 7.23 -0.22 -19.82
N LEU A 391 8.39 -0.83 -19.57
CA LEU A 391 8.88 -1.11 -18.21
C LEU A 391 9.58 0.09 -17.59
N THR A 392 9.92 1.11 -18.39
CA THR A 392 10.36 2.40 -17.85
C THR A 392 9.16 3.10 -17.24
N ALA A 393 9.38 3.72 -16.09
CA ALA A 393 8.43 4.61 -15.43
C ALA A 393 9.07 5.99 -15.38
N ASP A 394 8.36 6.99 -15.90
CA ASP A 394 8.92 8.33 -16.08
C ASP A 394 8.64 9.22 -14.85
N HIS A 395 7.63 8.86 -14.05
CA HIS A 395 7.15 9.68 -12.92
C HIS A 395 7.22 8.92 -11.58
N GLN A 396 8.40 8.45 -11.15
CA GLN A 396 8.55 7.70 -9.88
C GLN A 396 8.93 8.57 -8.67
N SER A 397 8.61 9.86 -8.69
CA SER A 397 8.89 10.74 -7.54
C SER A 397 7.92 11.91 -7.49
N CYS A 398 7.57 12.35 -6.29
CA CYS A 398 6.75 13.56 -6.12
C CYS A 398 7.38 14.88 -6.57
N ALA A 399 8.68 14.88 -6.87
CA ALA A 399 9.35 16.01 -7.50
C ALA A 399 9.12 16.06 -9.02
N PHE A 400 8.82 14.93 -9.66
CA PHE A 400 8.60 14.81 -11.09
C PHE A 400 7.31 14.03 -11.36
N GLN A 401 6.20 14.77 -11.43
CA GLN A 401 4.86 14.19 -11.34
C GLN A 401 4.27 13.85 -12.70
N GLY A 402 3.37 12.87 -12.71
CA GLY A 402 2.64 12.43 -13.88
C GLY A 402 2.14 11.00 -13.73
N VAL A 403 1.33 10.55 -14.70
CA VAL A 403 0.86 9.16 -14.78
C VAL A 403 1.00 8.67 -16.21
N SER A 404 1.95 7.77 -16.41
CA SER A 404 2.30 7.18 -17.71
C SER A 404 1.18 6.29 -18.24
N ALA A 405 1.09 6.18 -19.57
CA ALA A 405 0.11 5.30 -20.22
C ALA A 405 0.31 3.83 -19.78
N GLY A 406 -0.76 3.20 -19.28
CA GLY A 406 -0.76 1.84 -18.74
C GLY A 406 -0.18 1.68 -17.33
N TRP A 407 0.27 2.78 -16.70
CA TRP A 407 0.66 2.86 -15.30
C TRP A 407 -0.46 3.47 -14.46
N GLY A 408 -0.25 3.55 -13.15
CA GLY A 408 -1.20 4.15 -12.23
C GLY A 408 -0.56 4.59 -10.93
N ASP A 409 -1.35 5.38 -10.22
CA ASP A 409 -1.05 6.08 -8.99
C ASP A 409 -1.89 5.47 -7.85
N GLU A 410 -1.23 4.89 -6.85
CA GLU A 410 -1.82 4.08 -5.79
C GLU A 410 -1.76 4.80 -4.45
N TYR A 411 -2.91 5.29 -3.97
CA TYR A 411 -3.03 5.80 -2.60
C TYR A 411 -3.70 4.79 -1.70
N GLN A 412 -2.90 4.01 -0.97
CA GLN A 412 -3.39 2.93 -0.13
C GLN A 412 -4.19 3.40 1.09
N PHE A 413 -5.20 2.63 1.47
CA PHE A 413 -5.88 2.77 2.76
C PHE A 413 -4.89 2.75 3.94
N GLY A 414 -5.18 3.58 4.94
CA GLY A 414 -4.32 3.76 6.11
C GLY A 414 -3.39 4.96 6.03
N LEU A 415 -3.09 5.46 4.82
CA LEU A 415 -2.35 6.71 4.64
C LEU A 415 -3.05 7.91 5.32
N PRO A 416 -2.32 8.86 5.93
CA PRO A 416 -2.89 10.08 6.49
C PRO A 416 -3.75 10.85 5.48
N GLY A 417 -4.96 11.19 5.92
CA GLY A 417 -6.00 11.86 5.15
C GLY A 417 -6.75 10.96 4.15
N GLN A 418 -6.34 9.71 3.96
CA GLN A 418 -6.96 8.76 3.03
C GLN A 418 -8.22 8.10 3.63
N TRP A 419 -9.21 8.93 3.96
CA TRP A 419 -10.45 8.52 4.62
C TRP A 419 -11.61 9.50 4.41
N VAL A 420 -12.82 9.01 4.70
CA VAL A 420 -13.97 9.85 5.05
C VAL A 420 -14.17 9.80 6.56
N ASP A 421 -14.32 10.97 7.18
CA ASP A 421 -14.67 11.05 8.59
C ASP A 421 -16.17 10.76 8.79
N ILE A 422 -16.45 9.62 9.42
CA ILE A 422 -17.80 9.09 9.62
C ILE A 422 -18.23 9.15 11.10
N THR A 423 -17.59 10.01 11.91
CA THR A 423 -17.86 10.10 13.35
C THR A 423 -19.32 10.37 13.66
N GLY A 424 -19.99 11.22 12.87
CA GLY A 424 -21.40 11.57 13.01
C GLY A 424 -22.34 10.91 12.00
N VAL A 425 -21.86 9.91 11.25
CA VAL A 425 -22.60 9.27 10.15
C VAL A 425 -23.19 7.94 10.62
N ASP A 426 -24.46 7.68 10.33
CA ASP A 426 -25.06 6.36 10.51
C ASP A 426 -24.48 5.38 9.48
N THR A 427 -23.84 4.32 9.95
CA THR A 427 -23.26 3.28 9.09
C THR A 427 -24.03 1.97 9.12
N THR A 428 -25.15 1.90 9.86
CA THR A 428 -25.88 0.64 10.05
C THR A 428 -26.56 0.16 8.77
N ALA A 429 -26.90 1.09 7.88
CA ALA A 429 -27.36 0.81 6.52
C ALA A 429 -26.21 0.92 5.50
N PRO A 430 -26.27 0.22 4.37
CA PRO A 430 -25.33 0.41 3.27
C PRO A 430 -25.46 1.80 2.64
N HIS A 431 -24.31 2.46 2.46
CA HIS A 431 -24.16 3.70 1.73
C HIS A 431 -23.01 3.59 0.73
N ASP A 432 -23.06 4.37 -0.34
CA ASP A 432 -21.98 4.41 -1.32
C ASP A 432 -20.81 5.23 -0.77
N LEU A 433 -19.64 4.60 -0.71
CA LEU A 433 -18.35 5.26 -0.77
C LEU A 433 -18.08 5.59 -2.24
N VAL A 434 -17.92 6.87 -2.55
CA VAL A 434 -17.73 7.39 -3.91
C VAL A 434 -16.34 7.99 -4.02
N PHE A 435 -15.64 7.66 -5.10
CA PHE A 435 -14.39 8.29 -5.54
C PHE A 435 -14.61 8.81 -6.96
N ASP A 436 -14.41 10.10 -7.16
CA ASP A 436 -14.44 10.80 -8.44
C ASP A 436 -13.07 11.45 -8.72
N VAL A 437 -12.33 10.94 -9.71
CA VAL A 437 -11.01 11.46 -10.12
C VAL A 437 -11.14 12.55 -11.18
N ASN A 438 -10.27 13.56 -11.12
CA ASN A 438 -10.27 14.73 -11.99
C ASN A 438 -11.64 15.44 -12.10
N PRO A 439 -12.36 15.66 -10.98
CA PRO A 439 -13.74 16.16 -11.01
C PRO A 439 -13.84 17.58 -11.60
N ASP A 440 -12.79 18.39 -11.41
CA ASP A 440 -12.73 19.80 -11.79
C ASP A 440 -12.05 20.03 -13.16
N ARG A 441 -11.64 18.94 -13.84
CA ARG A 441 -11.02 18.94 -15.19
C ARG A 441 -9.68 19.67 -15.25
N PHE A 442 -8.88 19.53 -14.19
CA PHE A 442 -7.54 20.10 -14.13
C PHE A 442 -6.50 19.23 -14.81
N LEU A 443 -6.79 17.94 -15.02
CA LEU A 443 -5.98 17.03 -15.82
C LEU A 443 -6.59 16.85 -17.20
N CYS A 444 -5.76 16.80 -18.24
CA CYS A 444 -6.22 16.67 -19.62
C CYS A 444 -6.32 15.19 -20.02
N GLU A 445 -7.54 14.65 -20.01
CA GLU A 445 -7.88 13.31 -20.49
C GLU A 445 -8.31 13.33 -21.97
N GLY A 446 -7.60 14.16 -22.74
CA GLY A 446 -7.82 14.43 -24.16
C GLY A 446 -6.54 14.94 -24.78
N THR A 447 -6.64 15.83 -25.77
CA THR A 447 -5.45 16.45 -26.36
C THR A 447 -5.22 17.85 -25.77
N PRO A 448 -4.05 18.10 -25.15
CA PRO A 448 -3.70 19.44 -24.68
C PRO A 448 -3.67 20.46 -25.83
N VAL A 449 -4.22 21.64 -25.60
CA VAL A 449 -4.11 22.76 -26.55
C VAL A 449 -2.81 23.50 -26.30
N LEU A 450 -1.94 23.55 -27.31
CA LEU A 450 -0.62 24.13 -27.23
C LEU A 450 -0.57 25.54 -27.85
N ASP A 451 0.34 26.37 -27.36
CA ASP A 451 0.70 27.65 -27.99
C ASP A 451 1.63 27.45 -29.21
N ALA A 452 2.06 28.56 -29.84
CA ALA A 452 2.94 28.50 -31.00
C ALA A 452 4.36 27.96 -30.70
N GLY A 453 4.75 27.91 -29.42
CA GLY A 453 6.00 27.34 -28.94
C GLY A 453 5.89 25.86 -28.53
N GLY A 454 4.69 25.28 -28.56
CA GLY A 454 4.44 23.90 -28.14
C GLY A 454 4.18 23.74 -26.64
N ASN A 455 4.00 24.83 -25.88
CA ASN A 455 3.69 24.75 -24.45
C ASN A 455 2.18 24.63 -24.23
N PRO A 456 1.71 23.90 -23.20
CA PRO A 456 0.30 23.85 -22.87
C PRO A 456 -0.25 25.24 -22.48
N ILE A 457 -1.45 25.55 -22.96
CA ILE A 457 -2.18 26.76 -22.59
C ILE A 457 -3.00 26.48 -21.33
N PHE A 458 -3.00 27.42 -20.38
CA PHE A 458 -3.82 27.36 -19.17
C PHE A 458 -4.87 28.47 -19.16
N ASP A 459 -6.10 28.11 -18.79
CA ASP A 459 -7.24 29.01 -18.69
C ASP A 459 -7.54 29.35 -17.23
N PRO A 460 -7.79 30.63 -16.88
CA PRO A 460 -8.18 31.01 -15.53
C PRO A 460 -9.51 30.34 -15.17
N THR A 461 -9.65 29.93 -13.90
CA THR A 461 -10.85 29.30 -13.37
C THR A 461 -11.51 30.15 -12.29
N GLU A 462 -12.63 29.66 -11.77
CA GLU A 462 -13.29 30.17 -10.57
C GLU A 462 -12.56 29.82 -9.26
N PHE A 463 -11.59 28.90 -9.29
CA PHE A 463 -10.87 28.43 -8.10
C PHE A 463 -9.71 29.36 -7.74
N THR A 464 -9.41 29.43 -6.44
CA THR A 464 -8.31 30.24 -5.90
C THR A 464 -7.43 29.46 -4.94
N ASP A 465 -6.12 29.73 -4.95
CA ASP A 465 -5.19 29.20 -3.96
C ASP A 465 -5.45 29.79 -2.56
N ALA A 466 -4.72 29.30 -1.55
CA ALA A 466 -4.85 29.78 -0.16
C ALA A 466 -4.55 31.29 -0.01
N ALA A 467 -3.83 31.89 -0.95
CA ALA A 467 -3.55 33.33 -0.97
C ALA A 467 -4.57 34.14 -1.80
N GLY A 468 -5.62 33.49 -2.32
CA GLY A 468 -6.68 34.12 -3.09
C GLY A 468 -6.33 34.41 -4.56
N ASN A 469 -5.23 33.86 -5.08
CA ASN A 469 -4.87 34.01 -6.48
C ASN A 469 -5.62 32.98 -7.32
N VAL A 470 -6.01 33.37 -8.54
CA VAL A 470 -6.71 32.48 -9.48
C VAL A 470 -5.82 31.28 -9.84
N VAL A 471 -6.38 30.08 -9.67
CA VAL A 471 -5.79 28.84 -10.18
C VAL A 471 -6.24 28.67 -11.62
N SER A 472 -5.32 28.32 -12.52
CA SER A 472 -5.64 28.06 -13.93
C SER A 472 -5.61 26.57 -14.21
N ARG A 473 -6.49 26.09 -15.10
CA ARG A 473 -6.49 24.69 -15.56
C ARG A 473 -5.95 24.58 -16.97
N ILE A 474 -5.38 23.43 -17.30
CA ILE A 474 -4.93 23.16 -18.66
C ILE A 474 -6.10 23.21 -19.65
N ARG A 475 -5.91 23.86 -20.79
CA ARG A 475 -6.88 23.84 -21.88
C ARG A 475 -6.78 22.50 -22.61
N CYS A 476 -7.87 21.76 -22.58
CA CYS A 476 -7.92 20.40 -23.12
C CYS A 476 -9.06 20.24 -24.12
N ALA A 477 -8.77 19.61 -25.27
CA ALA A 477 -9.79 19.13 -26.19
C ALA A 477 -10.27 17.75 -25.73
N PHE A 478 -11.26 17.74 -24.84
CA PHE A 478 -11.82 16.51 -24.29
C PHE A 478 -12.65 15.73 -25.34
N PRO A 479 -12.45 14.41 -25.49
CA PRO A 479 -13.33 13.59 -26.29
C PRO A 479 -14.72 13.45 -25.64
N THR A 480 -15.69 12.93 -26.39
CA THR A 480 -17.01 12.61 -25.82
C THR A 480 -16.87 11.47 -24.81
N ASN A 481 -17.52 11.58 -23.65
CA ASN A 481 -17.48 10.58 -22.56
C ASN A 481 -16.08 10.34 -21.98
N TRP A 482 -15.19 11.34 -22.00
CA TRP A 482 -13.86 11.26 -21.41
C TRP A 482 -13.89 10.92 -19.91
N ASP A 483 -14.97 11.25 -19.19
CA ASP A 483 -15.16 11.08 -17.75
C ASP A 483 -15.98 9.84 -17.37
N ALA A 484 -16.28 8.95 -18.33
CA ALA A 484 -17.22 7.85 -18.15
C ALA A 484 -16.81 6.82 -17.08
N ASN A 485 -15.52 6.78 -16.74
CA ASN A 485 -14.87 5.82 -15.85
C ASN A 485 -14.09 6.52 -14.71
N ASN A 486 -14.24 7.84 -14.56
CA ASN A 486 -13.63 8.63 -13.49
C ASN A 486 -14.29 8.39 -12.12
N VAL A 487 -15.45 7.73 -12.07
CA VAL A 487 -16.20 7.55 -10.82
C VAL A 487 -16.32 6.08 -10.42
N GLY A 488 -15.70 5.74 -9.30
CA GLY A 488 -15.89 4.47 -8.59
C GLY A 488 -16.92 4.58 -7.47
N ARG A 489 -17.71 3.51 -7.26
CA ARG A 489 -18.70 3.41 -6.19
C ARG A 489 -18.66 2.04 -5.54
N VAL A 490 -18.59 2.00 -4.21
CA VAL A 490 -18.63 0.78 -3.42
C VAL A 490 -19.65 0.94 -2.30
N SER A 491 -20.54 -0.03 -2.15
CA SER A 491 -21.49 -0.04 -1.03
C SER A 491 -20.79 -0.54 0.23
N VAL A 492 -20.74 0.31 1.26
CA VAL A 492 -20.12 0.00 2.56
C VAL A 492 -21.17 0.17 3.66
N SER A 493 -21.18 -0.75 4.61
CA SER A 493 -21.93 -0.64 5.87
C SER A 493 -21.11 -1.21 7.02
N SER A 494 -21.43 -0.79 8.23
CA SER A 494 -20.86 -1.34 9.45
C SER A 494 -21.85 -1.23 10.60
N PRO A 495 -22.14 -2.35 11.30
CA PRO A 495 -23.07 -2.35 12.44
C PRO A 495 -22.53 -1.59 13.67
N GLY A 496 -21.32 -1.02 13.59
CA GLY A 496 -20.63 -0.33 14.69
C GLY A 496 -19.24 -0.90 14.92
N GLY A 497 -18.43 -0.22 15.74
CA GLY A 497 -17.05 -0.62 16.03
C GLY A 497 -16.06 -0.28 14.91
N SER A 498 -14.93 -1.01 14.90
CA SER A 498 -13.84 -0.93 13.92
C SER A 498 -13.66 -2.28 13.20
N PHE A 499 -12.73 -2.33 12.24
CA PHE A 499 -12.35 -3.56 11.53
C PHE A 499 -11.86 -4.68 12.47
N VAL A 500 -11.40 -4.33 13.68
CA VAL A 500 -11.04 -5.30 14.72
C VAL A 500 -12.23 -6.18 15.12
N THR A 501 -13.45 -5.67 14.97
CA THR A 501 -14.69 -6.40 15.25
C THR A 501 -15.28 -7.14 14.04
N GLU A 502 -14.69 -6.97 12.86
CA GLU A 502 -15.09 -7.72 11.67
C GLU A 502 -14.52 -9.13 11.66
N ALA A 503 -15.16 -10.08 10.99
CA ALA A 503 -14.66 -11.46 10.92
C ALA A 503 -13.26 -11.54 10.27
N CYS A 504 -12.41 -12.43 10.78
CA CYS A 504 -11.12 -12.72 10.15
C CYS A 504 -11.32 -13.47 8.83
N ARG A 505 -11.02 -12.82 7.70
CA ARG A 505 -11.21 -13.41 6.36
C ARG A 505 -9.93 -13.97 5.74
N ARG A 506 -8.75 -13.52 6.19
CA ARG A 506 -7.43 -13.95 5.65
C ARG A 506 -6.79 -15.11 6.43
N GLY A 507 -7.58 -15.75 7.30
CA GLY A 507 -7.10 -16.85 8.13
C GLY A 507 -6.00 -16.45 9.12
N GLN A 508 -6.05 -15.21 9.61
CA GLN A 508 -5.22 -14.73 10.70
C GLN A 508 -5.57 -15.50 12.00
N ILE A 509 -4.54 -15.87 12.75
CA ILE A 509 -4.70 -16.59 14.03
C ILE A 509 -3.88 -15.91 15.12
N GLY A 510 -4.04 -16.37 16.36
CA GLY A 510 -3.23 -15.91 17.47
C GLY A 510 -3.79 -14.65 18.15
N PRO A 511 -3.10 -14.16 19.18
CA PRO A 511 -3.48 -12.98 19.93
C PRO A 511 -3.13 -11.67 19.22
N LEU A 512 -2.24 -11.69 18.22
CA LEU A 512 -1.77 -10.46 17.56
C LEU A 512 -2.70 -9.96 16.45
N ARG A 513 -3.64 -10.77 15.96
CA ARG A 513 -4.55 -10.38 14.87
C ARG A 513 -5.46 -9.20 15.22
N ASP A 514 -5.94 -8.49 14.20
CA ASP A 514 -6.80 -7.31 14.32
C ASP A 514 -8.17 -7.50 13.64
N CYS A 515 -8.78 -8.65 13.91
CA CYS A 515 -10.08 -9.04 13.39
C CYS A 515 -10.71 -10.05 14.35
N GLY A 516 -12.03 -10.25 14.28
CA GLY A 516 -12.77 -11.34 14.92
C GLY A 516 -13.07 -11.11 16.39
N PHE A 517 -12.96 -9.87 16.87
CA PHE A 517 -13.25 -9.52 18.25
C PHE A 517 -14.70 -9.13 18.48
N THR A 518 -15.23 -9.52 19.63
CA THR A 518 -16.55 -9.11 20.09
C THR A 518 -16.41 -8.28 21.35
N ALA A 519 -17.06 -7.12 21.37
CA ALA A 519 -17.10 -6.25 22.54
C ALA A 519 -17.85 -6.92 23.70
N GLN A 520 -17.35 -6.73 24.92
CA GLN A 520 -18.01 -7.15 26.15
C GLN A 520 -18.55 -5.90 26.87
N PRO A 521 -19.85 -5.55 26.72
CA PRO A 521 -20.44 -4.44 27.45
C PRO A 521 -20.61 -4.75 28.95
N PRO A 522 -20.74 -3.72 29.82
CA PRO A 522 -20.67 -2.29 29.50
C PRO A 522 -19.22 -1.77 29.43
N LEU A 523 -19.04 -0.53 28.96
CA LEU A 523 -17.80 0.23 29.14
C LEU A 523 -17.49 0.36 30.63
N GLN A 524 -16.22 0.29 31.00
CA GLN A 524 -15.77 0.25 32.39
C GLN A 524 -15.10 1.56 32.76
N ALA A 525 -15.41 2.08 33.94
CA ALA A 525 -14.70 3.21 34.55
C ALA A 525 -13.74 2.70 35.62
N CYS A 526 -12.58 3.35 35.75
CA CYS A 526 -11.62 3.08 36.81
C CYS A 526 -10.76 4.31 37.09
N PRO A 527 -10.19 4.45 38.30
CA PRO A 527 -9.19 5.47 38.57
C PRO A 527 -7.98 5.30 37.64
N LEU A 528 -7.56 6.39 36.98
CA LEU A 528 -6.42 6.40 36.07
C LEU A 528 -5.17 5.80 36.74
N GLY A 529 -4.52 4.86 36.04
CA GLY A 529 -3.29 4.20 36.49
C GLY A 529 -3.49 3.12 37.54
N GLN A 530 -4.68 2.99 38.13
CA GLN A 530 -4.96 1.89 39.06
C GLN A 530 -4.87 0.55 38.34
N THR A 531 -4.22 -0.44 38.96
CA THR A 531 -4.21 -1.81 38.44
C THR A 531 -5.61 -2.40 38.47
N VAL A 532 -6.15 -2.68 37.28
CA VAL A 532 -7.36 -3.46 37.06
C VAL A 532 -6.96 -4.93 36.94
N THR A 533 -7.78 -5.84 37.47
CA THR A 533 -7.57 -7.29 37.32
C THR A 533 -8.85 -7.97 36.85
N LEU A 534 -8.85 -8.43 35.60
CA LEU A 534 -9.93 -9.21 35.03
C LEU A 534 -9.73 -10.68 35.38
N ARG A 535 -10.76 -11.31 35.94
CA ARG A 535 -10.76 -12.75 36.26
C ARG A 535 -11.58 -13.51 35.24
N ASN A 536 -10.97 -14.49 34.58
CA ASN A 536 -11.69 -15.34 33.64
C ASN A 536 -12.46 -16.44 34.40
N PRO A 537 -13.74 -16.71 34.07
CA PRO A 537 -14.52 -17.74 34.76
C PRO A 537 -13.82 -19.10 34.76
N THR A 538 -13.90 -19.83 35.87
CA THR A 538 -13.39 -21.19 35.96
C THR A 538 -14.04 -22.06 34.88
N GLY A 539 -13.23 -22.78 34.09
CA GLY A 539 -13.71 -23.61 32.98
C GLY A 539 -13.94 -22.89 31.65
N ALA A 540 -13.71 -21.57 31.55
CA ALA A 540 -13.79 -20.87 30.27
C ALA A 540 -12.76 -21.42 29.27
N PRO A 541 -13.13 -21.63 27.99
CA PRO A 541 -12.19 -22.08 26.97
C PRO A 541 -11.11 -21.02 26.70
N PRO A 542 -9.91 -21.42 26.24
CA PRO A 542 -8.88 -20.48 25.84
C PRO A 542 -9.38 -19.48 24.80
N ARG A 543 -9.18 -18.21 25.06
CA ARG A 543 -9.59 -17.09 24.19
C ARG A 543 -8.61 -15.95 24.29
N VAL A 544 -8.56 -15.11 23.26
CA VAL A 544 -7.86 -13.83 23.34
C VAL A 544 -8.77 -12.85 24.06
N VAL A 545 -8.23 -12.15 25.06
CA VAL A 545 -8.84 -10.96 25.65
C VAL A 545 -7.97 -9.77 25.30
N ARG A 546 -8.60 -8.76 24.70
CA ARG A 546 -8.00 -7.47 24.37
C ARG A 546 -8.70 -6.37 25.15
N VAL A 547 -7.92 -5.45 25.69
CA VAL A 547 -8.40 -4.30 26.44
C VAL A 547 -7.99 -3.05 25.70
N CYS A 548 -8.97 -2.19 25.43
CA CYS A 548 -8.80 -0.95 24.72
C CYS A 548 -9.24 0.23 25.57
N GLU A 549 -8.80 1.42 25.18
CA GLU A 549 -9.35 2.69 25.67
C GLU A 549 -10.86 2.81 25.33
N VAL A 550 -11.49 3.81 25.92
CA VAL A 550 -12.83 4.26 25.55
C VAL A 550 -12.77 5.73 25.15
N SER A 551 -13.74 6.15 24.36
CA SER A 551 -14.02 7.57 24.13
C SER A 551 -15.22 7.97 24.98
N GLU A 552 -15.05 8.94 25.89
CA GLU A 552 -16.15 9.50 26.66
C GLU A 552 -17.09 10.29 25.76
N LYS A 553 -16.54 11.10 24.83
CA LYS A 553 -17.34 11.96 23.96
C LYS A 553 -18.20 11.17 22.98
N LEU A 554 -17.68 10.06 22.46
CA LEU A 554 -18.40 9.19 21.53
C LEU A 554 -19.23 8.12 22.25
N GLY A 555 -18.94 7.84 23.53
CA GLY A 555 -19.64 6.82 24.31
C GLY A 555 -19.37 5.39 23.82
N VAL A 556 -18.18 5.13 23.27
CA VAL A 556 -17.81 3.83 22.68
C VAL A 556 -16.47 3.31 23.20
N GLY A 557 -16.29 1.99 23.14
CA GLY A 557 -14.96 1.38 23.15
C GLY A 557 -14.35 1.47 21.76
N VAL A 558 -13.08 1.85 21.66
CA VAL A 558 -12.46 2.19 20.37
C VAL A 558 -12.07 0.98 19.53
N ALA A 559 -12.27 -0.24 20.02
CA ALA A 559 -11.94 -1.48 19.32
C ALA A 559 -10.54 -1.43 18.67
N CYS A 560 -9.56 -1.13 19.52
CA CYS A 560 -8.17 -0.86 19.16
C CYS A 560 -7.45 -2.08 18.54
N THR A 561 -6.45 -1.78 17.72
CA THR A 561 -5.55 -2.79 17.17
C THR A 561 -4.64 -3.36 18.26
N PHE A 562 -3.90 -4.43 17.96
CA PHE A 562 -2.98 -5.05 18.89
C PHE A 562 -1.96 -4.04 19.43
N ARG A 563 -1.43 -3.19 18.55
CA ARG A 563 -0.40 -2.20 18.88
C ARG A 563 -0.91 -1.07 19.77
N GLU A 564 -2.21 -0.80 19.70
CA GLU A 564 -2.89 0.21 20.52
C GLU A 564 -3.55 -0.38 21.78
N ALA A 565 -3.46 -1.70 21.99
CA ALA A 565 -4.08 -2.36 23.11
C ALA A 565 -3.35 -2.07 24.43
N VAL A 566 -4.14 -1.77 25.46
CA VAL A 566 -3.65 -1.58 26.83
C VAL A 566 -3.23 -2.92 27.45
N ALA A 567 -3.95 -3.98 27.08
CA ALA A 567 -3.61 -5.35 27.42
C ALA A 567 -4.13 -6.30 26.35
N ASN A 568 -3.36 -7.34 26.03
CA ASN A 568 -3.75 -8.35 25.06
C ASN A 568 -3.13 -9.68 25.45
N SER A 569 -3.94 -10.71 25.69
CA SER A 569 -3.43 -12.01 26.13
C SER A 569 -4.37 -13.16 25.81
N ILE A 570 -3.80 -14.36 25.65
CA ILE A 570 -4.57 -15.61 25.67
C ILE A 570 -4.86 -15.97 27.13
N VAL A 571 -6.13 -15.98 27.49
CA VAL A 571 -6.62 -16.33 28.83
C VAL A 571 -7.39 -17.63 28.80
N GLY A 572 -7.27 -18.43 29.85
CA GLY A 572 -7.99 -19.70 30.05
C GLY A 572 -8.80 -19.67 31.35
N GLY A 573 -9.51 -20.74 31.67
CA GLY A 573 -10.33 -20.79 32.88
C GLY A 573 -9.51 -20.51 34.14
N GLY A 574 -9.96 -19.57 34.98
CA GLY A 574 -9.31 -19.21 36.24
C GLY A 574 -8.06 -18.34 36.11
N THR A 575 -7.61 -17.98 34.91
CA THR A 575 -6.48 -17.05 34.73
C THR A 575 -6.91 -15.60 34.94
N THR A 576 -5.95 -14.74 35.27
CA THR A 576 -6.16 -13.31 35.44
C THR A 576 -5.39 -12.50 34.41
N LEU A 577 -5.96 -11.39 33.96
CA LEU A 577 -5.29 -10.38 33.16
C LEU A 577 -5.27 -9.06 33.95
N SER A 578 -4.08 -8.55 34.24
CA SER A 578 -3.89 -7.32 34.99
C SER A 578 -3.23 -6.25 34.13
N PHE A 579 -3.69 -5.01 34.25
CA PHE A 579 -3.21 -3.87 33.47
C PHE A 579 -3.49 -2.56 34.20
N PRO A 580 -2.73 -1.48 33.95
CA PRO A 580 -3.07 -0.16 34.46
C PRO A 580 -4.31 0.38 33.74
N CYS A 581 -5.27 0.92 34.49
CA CYS A 581 -6.41 1.61 33.93
C CYS A 581 -5.93 2.74 32.99
N PRO A 582 -6.28 2.70 31.69
CA PRO A 582 -5.81 3.70 30.73
C PRO A 582 -6.56 5.02 30.92
N ALA A 583 -5.94 6.11 30.48
CA ALA A 583 -6.60 7.42 30.44
C ALA A 583 -7.70 7.42 29.38
N VAL A 584 -8.80 8.10 29.69
CA VAL A 584 -9.80 8.46 28.68
C VAL A 584 -9.42 9.82 28.13
N ARG A 585 -8.79 9.84 26.94
CA ARG A 585 -8.09 11.02 26.40
C ARG A 585 -9.00 12.18 26.04
N ASP A 586 -10.29 11.94 25.91
CA ASP A 586 -11.30 12.94 25.59
C ASP A 586 -12.28 13.20 26.75
N ALA A 587 -11.96 12.73 27.96
CA ALA A 587 -12.80 12.95 29.14
C ALA A 587 -12.92 14.43 29.50
N ALA A 588 -14.10 14.82 29.99
CA ALA A 588 -14.36 16.15 30.52
C ALA A 588 -13.55 16.46 31.79
N VAL A 589 -13.19 15.43 32.55
CA VAL A 589 -12.42 15.54 33.79
C VAL A 589 -11.04 14.91 33.60
N THR A 590 -9.99 15.69 33.85
CA THR A 590 -8.61 15.20 33.84
C THR A 590 -8.42 14.10 34.88
N GLY A 591 -7.75 13.01 34.52
CA GLY A 591 -7.55 11.87 35.42
C GLY A 591 -8.67 10.82 35.38
N THR A 592 -9.68 11.00 34.53
CA THR A 592 -10.65 9.94 34.23
C THR A 592 -9.96 8.77 33.53
N GLY A 593 -10.19 7.56 34.05
CA GLY A 593 -9.75 6.32 33.43
C GLY A 593 -10.93 5.42 33.08
N GLY A 594 -10.74 4.60 32.06
CA GLY A 594 -11.81 3.74 31.57
C GLY A 594 -11.36 2.85 30.43
N TYR A 595 -11.98 1.68 30.31
CA TYR A 595 -11.58 0.68 29.33
C TYR A 595 -12.77 -0.09 28.78
N SER A 596 -12.54 -0.71 27.64
CA SER A 596 -13.45 -1.66 26.99
C SER A 596 -12.74 -3.00 26.84
N VAL A 597 -13.51 -4.09 26.98
CA VAL A 597 -12.98 -5.46 26.89
C VAL A 597 -13.53 -6.10 25.63
N TYR A 598 -12.65 -6.75 24.89
CA TYR A 598 -12.98 -7.51 23.69
C TYR A 598 -12.48 -8.94 23.84
N HIS A 599 -13.23 -9.90 23.32
CA HIS A 599 -12.87 -11.30 23.34
C HIS A 599 -12.98 -11.92 21.95
N ALA A 600 -12.16 -12.93 21.71
CA ALA A 600 -12.17 -13.65 20.44
C ALA A 600 -11.57 -15.07 20.60
N PRO A 601 -11.99 -16.06 19.79
CA PRO A 601 -11.33 -17.36 19.74
C PRO A 601 -9.85 -17.23 19.39
N VAL A 602 -8.96 -18.08 19.93
CA VAL A 602 -7.51 -17.99 19.65
C VAL A 602 -7.17 -18.20 18.17
N ALA A 603 -7.89 -19.10 17.52
CA ALA A 603 -7.76 -19.35 16.08
C ALA A 603 -9.17 -19.36 15.48
N PRO A 604 -9.74 -18.17 15.16
CA PRO A 604 -11.00 -18.05 14.47
C PRO A 604 -10.73 -18.35 12.99
N LEU A 605 -10.36 -19.60 12.70
CA LEU A 605 -10.26 -20.03 11.32
C LEU A 605 -11.68 -20.03 10.76
N PRO A 606 -11.89 -19.49 9.55
CA PRO A 606 -13.22 -19.45 8.95
C PRO A 606 -13.81 -20.86 8.97
N PRO A 607 -15.11 -21.01 9.31
CA PRO A 607 -15.78 -22.30 9.18
C PRO A 607 -15.53 -22.85 7.77
N GLU A 608 -15.53 -24.18 7.61
CA GLU A 608 -15.59 -24.80 6.29
C GLU A 608 -16.69 -24.08 5.51
N ALA A 609 -16.39 -23.65 4.27
CA ALA A 609 -17.32 -22.86 3.48
C ALA A 609 -18.68 -23.56 3.46
N ASP A 610 -19.69 -22.96 4.08
CA ASP A 610 -21.06 -23.33 3.80
C ASP A 610 -21.26 -23.14 2.28
N GLU A 611 -21.81 -24.16 1.63
CA GLU A 611 -22.13 -24.14 0.21
C GLU A 611 -22.92 -22.85 -0.12
N PRO A 612 -22.66 -22.21 -1.27
CA PRO A 612 -23.37 -21.00 -1.64
C PRO A 612 -24.85 -21.34 -1.83
N ASN A 613 -25.73 -20.68 -1.05
CA ASN A 613 -27.14 -20.53 -1.39
C ASN A 613 -27.30 -19.50 -2.52
#